data_AF-A0A7X9P5P8-F1
#
_entry.id   AF-A0A7X9P5P8-F1
#
_cell.length_a   1.000
_cell.length_b   1.000
_cell.length_c   1.000
_cell.angle_alpha   90.00
_cell.angle_beta   90.00
_cell.angle_gamma   90.00
#
_symmetry.space_group_name_H-M   'P 1'
#
loop_
_entity.id
_entity.type
_entity.pdbx_description
1 polymer ?
#
loop_
_entity_poly.entity_id
_entity_poly.type
_entity_poly.pdbx_seq_one_letter_code
_entity_poly.pdbx_strand_id
1 'polypeptide(L)'
;LGGKITFNNLNIDSKQPDAAILEVLKMVGAEILIDKNITIKRNELKGFDFDISNCPDLFPSISILASFCEGKSRIYGIKRLKYKESDRLNSVVENFAKAKIKFEVEKDYFTIYGNPNYIGKKADDEIITLSSFSDHRIFMAFSIFGCFFNKNIEIVDNFSYKKSYENFLNDFISLGGKIEERDE
;
A
#
# COMPACT_ATOMS: atom_id res chain seq x y z
N LEU A 1 -5.20 -8.50 12.17
CA LEU A 1 -4.97 -7.84 10.87
C LEU A 1 -6.23 -7.86 10.01
N GLY A 2 -6.54 -6.77 9.30
CA GLY A 2 -7.56 -6.75 8.24
C GLY A 2 -9.05 -6.67 8.65
N GLY A 3 -9.34 -6.23 9.87
CA GLY A 3 -10.70 -6.12 10.42
C GLY A 3 -11.17 -4.67 10.58
N LYS A 4 -11.23 -4.20 11.82
CA LYS A 4 -11.65 -2.87 12.24
C LYS A 4 -10.48 -2.16 12.94
N ILE A 5 -10.26 -0.89 12.61
CA ILE A 5 -9.28 -0.03 13.29
C ILE A 5 -9.90 1.33 13.60
N THR A 6 -9.54 1.91 14.75
CA THR A 6 -10.00 3.23 15.17
C THR A 6 -8.79 4.13 15.37
N PHE A 7 -8.78 5.27 14.69
CA PHE A 7 -7.80 6.32 14.82
C PHE A 7 -8.35 7.41 15.72
N ASN A 8 -7.63 7.66 16.81
CA ASN A 8 -7.94 8.74 17.74
C ASN A 8 -7.22 10.02 17.30
N ASN A 9 -7.79 11.18 17.60
CA ASN A 9 -7.16 12.50 17.40
C ASN A 9 -6.80 12.86 15.95
N LEU A 10 -7.46 12.27 14.95
CA LEU A 10 -7.33 12.73 13.56
C LEU A 10 -8.29 13.90 13.31
N ASN A 11 -7.75 14.98 12.75
CA ASN A 11 -8.57 16.09 12.27
C ASN A 11 -9.13 15.76 10.88
N ILE A 12 -10.45 15.60 10.78
CA ILE A 12 -11.11 15.34 9.49
C ILE A 12 -11.04 16.56 8.54
N ASP A 13 -10.93 17.77 9.08
CA ASP A 13 -10.77 19.00 8.32
C ASP A 13 -9.29 19.33 8.05
N SER A 14 -8.41 18.32 8.14
CA SER A 14 -6.99 18.48 7.84
C SER A 14 -6.80 18.94 6.40
N LYS A 15 -5.99 20.00 6.23
CA LYS A 15 -5.57 20.50 4.91
C LYS A 15 -4.41 19.71 4.32
N GLN A 16 -3.94 18.67 5.01
CA GLN A 16 -2.87 17.82 4.50
C GLN A 16 -3.37 17.05 3.27
N PRO A 17 -2.65 17.06 2.14
CA PRO A 17 -3.11 16.39 0.93
C PRO A 17 -3.38 14.89 1.12
N ASP A 18 -2.62 14.23 1.99
CA ASP A 18 -2.76 12.80 2.28
C ASP A 18 -4.08 12.44 2.99
N ALA A 19 -4.85 13.42 3.49
CA ALA A 19 -6.21 13.20 3.99
C ALA A 19 -7.16 12.63 2.92
N ALA A 20 -6.80 12.76 1.64
CA ALA A 20 -7.50 12.16 0.51
C ALA A 20 -7.57 10.62 0.59
N ILE A 21 -6.79 9.96 1.45
CA ILE A 21 -6.94 8.52 1.70
C ILE A 21 -8.36 8.14 2.15
N LEU A 22 -9.07 9.02 2.87
CA LEU A 22 -10.46 8.77 3.28
C LEU A 22 -11.40 8.72 2.07
N GLU A 23 -11.12 9.51 1.03
CA GLU A 23 -11.87 9.46 -0.23
C GLU A 23 -11.64 8.12 -0.95
N VAL A 24 -10.38 7.70 -1.07
CA VAL A 24 -10.03 6.40 -1.66
C VAL A 24 -10.68 5.25 -0.90
N LEU A 25 -10.64 5.27 0.44
CA LEU A 25 -11.26 4.24 1.28
C LEU A 25 -12.79 4.18 1.08
N LYS A 26 -13.46 5.31 0.88
CA LYS A 26 -14.90 5.34 0.52
C LYS A 26 -15.13 4.76 -0.87
N MET A 27 -14.32 5.14 -1.86
CA MET A 27 -14.43 4.66 -3.25
C MET A 27 -14.30 3.14 -3.35
N VAL A 28 -13.38 2.53 -2.59
CA VAL A 28 -13.21 1.07 -2.59
C VAL A 28 -14.32 0.34 -1.83
N GLY A 29 -15.21 1.06 -1.13
CA GLY A 29 -16.34 0.48 -0.40
C GLY A 29 -16.04 0.09 1.06
N ALA A 30 -14.95 0.58 1.64
CA ALA A 30 -14.70 0.40 3.07
C ALA A 30 -15.76 1.12 3.91
N GLU A 31 -16.14 0.54 5.05
CA GLU A 31 -17.07 1.17 5.98
C GLU A 31 -16.29 2.19 6.82
N ILE A 32 -16.68 3.46 6.72
CA ILE A 32 -16.05 4.57 7.46
C ILE A 32 -17.09 5.18 8.41
N LEU A 33 -16.77 5.13 9.70
CA LEU A 33 -17.56 5.78 10.74
C LEU A 33 -16.74 6.94 11.29
N ILE A 34 -17.33 8.14 11.25
CA ILE A 34 -16.69 9.37 11.74
C ILE A 34 -17.54 9.91 12.88
N ASP A 35 -16.96 9.96 14.07
CA ASP A 35 -17.53 10.63 15.24
C ASP A 35 -16.48 11.57 15.88
N LYS A 36 -16.11 11.37 17.15
CA LYS A 36 -14.91 11.97 17.75
C LYS A 36 -13.62 11.35 17.19
N ASN A 37 -13.70 10.12 16.72
CA ASN A 37 -12.62 9.32 16.15
C ASN A 37 -13.00 8.87 14.74
N ILE A 38 -12.02 8.36 14.00
CA ILE A 38 -12.25 7.76 12.68
C ILE A 38 -12.09 6.26 12.80
N THR A 39 -13.16 5.53 12.54
CA THR A 39 -13.15 4.06 12.51
C THR A 39 -13.28 3.58 11.07
N ILE A 40 -12.36 2.71 10.67
CA ILE A 40 -12.36 2.06 9.36
C ILE A 40 -12.61 0.56 9.57
N LYS A 41 -13.55 0.00 8.82
CA LYS A 41 -13.84 -1.43 8.80
C LYS A 41 -13.80 -1.95 7.37
N ARG A 42 -13.13 -3.08 7.20
CA ARG A 42 -13.06 -3.79 5.92
C ARG A 42 -14.45 -4.26 5.49
N ASN A 43 -14.73 -4.15 4.19
CA ASN A 43 -15.87 -4.72 3.50
C ASN A 43 -15.40 -5.44 2.22
N GLU A 44 -16.33 -5.79 1.32
CA GLU A 44 -16.00 -6.17 -0.06
C GLU A 44 -15.38 -4.98 -0.82
N LEU A 45 -14.06 -5.03 -1.02
CA LEU A 45 -13.32 -3.95 -1.66
C LEU A 45 -13.41 -4.08 -3.18
N LYS A 46 -13.80 -3.01 -3.87
CA LYS A 46 -13.92 -2.97 -5.34
C LYS A 46 -12.88 -2.01 -5.94
N GLY A 47 -12.61 -2.22 -7.23
CA GLY A 47 -11.71 -1.36 -7.99
C GLY A 47 -12.16 0.11 -8.01
N PHE A 48 -11.21 1.02 -8.16
CA PHE A 48 -11.42 2.47 -8.05
C PHE A 48 -10.59 3.25 -9.06
N ASP A 49 -11.01 4.49 -9.36
CA ASP A 49 -10.22 5.42 -10.17
C ASP A 49 -9.86 6.66 -9.35
N PHE A 50 -8.59 7.02 -9.28
CA PHE A 50 -8.13 8.11 -8.41
C PHE A 50 -6.97 8.94 -8.98
N ASP A 51 -7.06 10.26 -8.86
CA ASP A 51 -6.01 11.21 -9.22
C ASP A 51 -5.03 11.40 -8.06
N ILE A 52 -3.79 10.98 -8.25
CA ILE A 52 -2.74 11.07 -7.22
C ILE A 52 -1.93 12.38 -7.29
N SER A 53 -2.22 13.27 -8.27
CA SER A 53 -1.39 14.44 -8.59
C SER A 53 -1.09 15.35 -7.39
N ASN A 54 -2.04 15.45 -6.46
CA ASN A 54 -1.96 16.30 -5.28
C ASN A 54 -1.50 15.57 -4.01
N CYS A 55 -1.53 14.23 -3.99
CA CYS A 55 -1.15 13.40 -2.85
C CYS A 55 -0.23 12.23 -3.27
N PRO A 56 0.91 12.50 -3.94
CA PRO A 56 1.81 11.48 -4.49
C PRO A 56 2.40 10.55 -3.42
N ASP A 57 2.37 10.96 -2.15
CA ASP A 57 2.84 10.19 -1.02
C ASP A 57 1.90 9.04 -0.62
N LEU A 58 0.64 9.03 -1.10
CA LEU A 58 -0.31 7.92 -0.95
C LEU A 58 -0.08 6.79 -1.96
N PHE A 59 0.64 7.04 -3.07
CA PHE A 59 0.75 6.12 -4.20
C PHE A 59 1.13 4.68 -3.80
N PRO A 60 2.16 4.43 -2.97
CA PRO A 60 2.50 3.06 -2.57
C PRO A 60 1.33 2.36 -1.87
N SER A 61 0.75 2.99 -0.85
CA SER A 61 -0.33 2.41 -0.06
C SER A 61 -1.59 2.11 -0.87
N ILE A 62 -2.01 3.03 -1.75
CA ILE A 62 -3.21 2.83 -2.57
C ILE A 62 -2.97 1.81 -3.69
N SER A 63 -1.71 1.63 -4.15
CA SER A 63 -1.36 0.56 -5.10
C SER A 63 -1.47 -0.81 -4.44
N ILE A 64 -1.00 -0.95 -3.20
CA ILE A 64 -1.20 -2.17 -2.41
C ILE A 64 -2.69 -2.44 -2.23
N LEU A 65 -3.46 -1.46 -1.78
CA LEU A 65 -4.92 -1.56 -1.64
C LEU A 65 -5.59 -2.04 -2.94
N ALA A 66 -5.25 -1.42 -4.07
CA ALA A 66 -5.78 -1.78 -5.39
C ALA A 66 -5.53 -3.24 -5.77
N SER A 67 -4.41 -3.83 -5.38
CA SER A 67 -4.15 -5.26 -5.65
C SER A 67 -5.16 -6.17 -4.93
N PHE A 68 -5.61 -5.77 -3.74
CA PHE A 68 -6.58 -6.51 -2.92
C PHE A 68 -8.05 -6.13 -3.20
N CYS A 69 -8.31 -5.14 -4.06
CA CYS A 69 -9.65 -4.85 -4.56
C CYS A 69 -10.07 -5.88 -5.61
N GLU A 70 -11.35 -6.22 -5.67
CA GLU A 70 -11.89 -7.00 -6.79
C GLU A 70 -12.09 -6.11 -8.02
N GLY A 71 -11.47 -6.48 -9.14
CA GLY A 71 -11.65 -5.82 -10.41
C GLY A 71 -10.49 -4.89 -10.80
N LYS A 72 -10.80 -3.83 -11.53
CA LYS A 72 -9.81 -2.92 -12.11
C LYS A 72 -9.75 -1.62 -11.31
N SER A 73 -8.54 -1.24 -10.89
CA SER A 73 -8.27 0.09 -10.34
C SER A 73 -7.34 0.88 -11.25
N ARG A 74 -7.57 2.19 -11.39
CA ARG A 74 -6.71 3.10 -12.15
C ARG A 74 -6.25 4.25 -11.26
N ILE A 75 -4.93 4.40 -11.15
CA ILE A 75 -4.31 5.55 -10.50
C ILE A 75 -3.71 6.42 -11.60
N TYR A 76 -4.05 7.70 -11.64
CA TYR A 76 -3.56 8.63 -12.67
C TYR A 76 -2.94 9.88 -12.05
N GLY A 77 -2.21 10.65 -12.85
CA GLY A 77 -1.41 11.78 -12.33
C GLY A 77 -0.06 11.36 -11.76
N ILE A 78 0.53 10.29 -12.32
CA ILE A 78 1.70 9.58 -11.81
C ILE A 78 3.05 10.22 -12.20
N LYS A 79 3.04 11.28 -13.03
CA LYS A 79 4.28 11.93 -13.54
C LYS A 79 5.25 12.38 -12.47
N ARG A 80 4.76 12.81 -11.30
CA ARG A 80 5.61 13.34 -10.21
C ARG A 80 6.27 12.24 -9.37
N LEU A 81 5.83 10.98 -9.50
CA LEU A 81 6.31 9.88 -8.67
C LEU A 81 7.79 9.58 -8.87
N LYS A 82 8.30 9.79 -10.09
CA LYS A 82 9.72 9.56 -10.43
C LYS A 82 10.70 10.51 -9.73
N TYR A 83 10.21 11.59 -9.14
CA TYR A 83 11.00 12.60 -8.44
C TYR A 83 10.82 12.56 -6.92
N LYS A 84 10.20 11.49 -6.40
CA LYS A 84 10.10 11.27 -4.96
C LYS A 84 11.40 10.65 -4.45
N GLU A 85 11.38 10.15 -3.22
CA GLU A 85 12.57 9.61 -2.55
C GLU A 85 13.19 8.42 -3.32
N SER A 86 12.34 7.58 -3.91
CA SER A 86 12.68 6.75 -5.06
C SER A 86 11.82 7.12 -6.29
N ASP A 87 12.11 6.50 -7.43
CA ASP A 87 11.11 6.40 -8.49
C ASP A 87 10.00 5.45 -8.05
N ARG A 88 9.02 5.99 -7.33
CA ARG A 88 7.98 5.18 -6.68
C ARG A 88 7.12 4.39 -7.64
N LEU A 89 6.94 4.87 -8.87
CA LEU A 89 6.24 4.11 -9.90
C LEU A 89 7.04 2.86 -10.24
N ASN A 90 8.32 3.02 -10.56
CA ASN A 90 9.20 1.89 -10.86
C ASN A 90 9.37 0.95 -9.66
N SER A 91 9.52 1.47 -8.44
CA SER A 91 9.62 0.66 -7.23
C SER A 91 8.40 -0.26 -7.04
N VAL A 92 7.17 0.27 -7.26
CA VAL A 92 5.95 -0.55 -7.16
C VAL A 92 5.86 -1.54 -8.32
N VAL A 93 6.15 -1.10 -9.55
CA VAL A 93 6.10 -1.94 -10.77
C VAL A 93 7.05 -3.14 -10.66
N GLU A 94 8.30 -2.92 -10.25
CA GLU A 94 9.29 -4.00 -10.10
C GLU A 94 8.86 -5.01 -9.03
N ASN A 95 8.43 -4.53 -7.86
CA ASN A 95 7.97 -5.41 -6.80
C ASN A 95 6.68 -6.16 -7.19
N PHE A 96 5.74 -5.51 -7.89
CA PHE A 96 4.52 -6.16 -8.39
C PHE A 96 4.82 -7.22 -9.44
N ALA A 97 5.79 -6.98 -10.32
CA ALA A 97 6.21 -7.97 -11.31
C ALA A 97 6.78 -9.23 -10.64
N LYS A 98 7.64 -9.06 -9.61
CA LYS A 98 8.17 -10.17 -8.80
C LYS A 98 7.06 -10.91 -8.06
N ALA A 99 6.11 -10.18 -7.46
CA ALA A 99 4.95 -10.76 -6.77
C ALA A 99 3.84 -11.28 -7.71
N LYS A 100 4.06 -11.25 -9.04
CA LYS A 100 3.12 -11.70 -10.08
C LYS A 100 1.74 -11.01 -10.00
N ILE A 101 1.71 -9.75 -9.56
CA ILE A 101 0.50 -8.92 -9.62
C ILE A 101 0.29 -8.47 -11.06
N LYS A 102 -0.95 -8.56 -11.57
CA LYS A 102 -1.28 -8.14 -12.93
C LYS A 102 -1.52 -6.62 -12.95
N PHE A 103 -0.77 -5.91 -13.77
CA PHE A 103 -0.91 -4.46 -13.95
C PHE A 103 -0.55 -4.03 -15.37
N GLU A 104 -0.88 -2.80 -15.71
CA GLU A 104 -0.51 -2.11 -16.95
C GLU A 104 -0.14 -0.66 -16.63
N VAL A 105 0.95 -0.17 -17.22
CA VAL A 105 1.33 1.25 -17.18
C VAL A 105 1.18 1.80 -18.59
N GLU A 106 0.28 2.76 -18.78
CA GLU A 106 0.10 3.44 -20.07
C GLU A 106 0.00 4.95 -19.85
N LYS A 107 0.91 5.70 -20.49
CA LYS A 107 0.98 7.16 -20.42
C LYS A 107 1.08 7.68 -18.98
N ASP A 108 -0.03 8.17 -18.43
CA ASP A 108 -0.14 8.75 -17.09
C ASP A 108 -1.11 7.94 -16.21
N TYR A 109 -1.34 6.69 -16.58
CA TYR A 109 -2.21 5.75 -15.87
C TYR A 109 -1.42 4.53 -15.43
N PHE A 110 -1.60 4.16 -14.16
CA PHE A 110 -1.23 2.87 -13.61
C PHE A 110 -2.50 2.09 -13.30
N THR A 111 -2.73 1.02 -14.08
CA THR A 111 -3.88 0.14 -13.94
C THR A 111 -3.47 -1.13 -13.20
N ILE A 112 -4.17 -1.48 -12.14
CA ILE A 112 -3.96 -2.71 -11.38
C ILE A 112 -5.21 -3.59 -11.50
N TYR A 113 -5.01 -4.86 -11.83
CA TYR A 113 -6.08 -5.85 -11.94
C TYR A 113 -6.12 -6.67 -10.65
N GLY A 114 -6.81 -6.13 -9.65
CA GLY A 114 -6.90 -6.68 -8.33
C GLY A 114 -7.73 -7.97 -8.29
N ASN A 115 -7.26 -8.93 -7.49
CA ASN A 115 -7.94 -10.19 -7.28
C ASN A 115 -7.55 -10.78 -5.91
N PRO A 116 -8.32 -10.48 -4.84
CA PRO A 116 -7.95 -10.87 -3.47
C PRO A 116 -7.83 -12.39 -3.29
N ASN A 117 -8.46 -13.18 -4.15
CA ASN A 117 -8.45 -14.65 -4.06
C ASN A 117 -7.20 -15.31 -4.67
N TYR A 118 -6.37 -14.56 -5.40
CA TYR A 118 -5.27 -15.14 -6.21
C TYR A 118 -3.89 -14.55 -5.89
N ILE A 119 -3.79 -13.53 -5.04
CA ILE A 119 -2.52 -12.90 -4.70
C ILE A 119 -1.54 -13.93 -4.11
N GLY A 120 -0.33 -14.02 -4.69
CA GLY A 120 0.71 -14.96 -4.28
C GLY A 120 0.51 -16.42 -4.66
N LYS A 121 -0.67 -16.81 -5.20
CA LYS A 121 -0.91 -18.20 -5.64
C LYS A 121 -0.16 -18.59 -6.92
N LYS A 122 0.25 -17.60 -7.71
CA LYS A 122 1.01 -17.79 -8.96
C LYS A 122 2.52 -17.54 -8.81
N ALA A 123 2.97 -17.23 -7.59
CA ALA A 123 4.39 -17.07 -7.31
C ALA A 123 5.02 -18.47 -7.18
N ASP A 124 6.02 -18.73 -8.02
CA ASP A 124 6.72 -20.01 -8.08
C ASP A 124 7.62 -20.19 -6.85
N ASP A 125 8.29 -19.12 -6.43
CA ASP A 125 9.19 -19.14 -5.28
C ASP A 125 8.42 -19.22 -3.94
N GLU A 126 9.04 -19.84 -2.94
CA GLU A 126 8.51 -19.87 -1.57
C GLU A 126 8.66 -18.52 -0.85
N ILE A 127 9.73 -17.78 -1.19
CA ILE A 127 10.05 -16.45 -0.69
C ILE A 127 10.21 -15.52 -1.89
N ILE A 128 9.52 -14.39 -1.87
CA ILE A 128 9.66 -13.35 -2.91
C ILE A 128 10.46 -12.19 -2.34
N THR A 129 11.65 -11.96 -2.89
CA THR A 129 12.54 -10.85 -2.48
C THR A 129 12.19 -9.54 -3.20
N LEU A 130 11.65 -8.60 -2.44
CA LEU A 130 11.28 -7.25 -2.83
C LEU A 130 12.34 -6.24 -2.38
N SER A 131 12.28 -5.02 -2.89
CA SER A 131 13.16 -3.92 -2.48
C SER A 131 12.34 -2.72 -2.03
N SER A 132 12.79 -2.08 -0.94
CA SER A 132 12.30 -0.78 -0.49
C SER A 132 12.79 0.37 -1.38
N PHE A 133 13.89 0.16 -2.12
CA PHE A 133 14.64 1.21 -2.81
C PHE A 133 15.03 2.37 -1.88
N SER A 134 15.27 2.06 -0.59
CA SER A 134 15.55 3.03 0.46
C SER A 134 14.45 4.09 0.69
N ASP A 135 13.21 3.84 0.21
CA ASP A 135 12.05 4.70 0.38
C ASP A 135 11.12 4.15 1.48
N HIS A 136 10.95 4.94 2.54
CA HIS A 136 10.15 4.56 3.71
C HIS A 136 8.69 4.23 3.38
N ARG A 137 8.08 4.91 2.37
CA ARG A 137 6.71 4.64 1.97
C ARG A 137 6.60 3.31 1.22
N ILE A 138 7.63 2.96 0.42
CA ILE A 138 7.69 1.66 -0.27
C ILE A 138 7.86 0.55 0.76
N PHE A 139 8.82 0.70 1.70
CA PHE A 139 9.01 -0.28 2.77
C PHE A 139 7.72 -0.55 3.54
N MET A 140 7.11 0.49 4.12
CA MET A 140 5.89 0.33 4.93
C MET A 140 4.73 -0.26 4.12
N ALA A 141 4.55 0.16 2.87
CA ALA A 141 3.50 -0.37 2.02
C ALA A 141 3.70 -1.86 1.72
N PHE A 142 4.92 -2.28 1.37
CA PHE A 142 5.20 -3.68 1.08
C PHE A 142 5.24 -4.57 2.35
N SER A 143 5.57 -4.03 3.52
CA SER A 143 5.36 -4.75 4.79
C SER A 143 3.88 -5.10 4.99
N ILE A 144 2.97 -4.16 4.71
CA ILE A 144 1.52 -4.40 4.76
C ILE A 144 1.07 -5.38 3.67
N PHE A 145 1.64 -5.29 2.46
CA PHE A 145 1.36 -6.25 1.38
C PHE A 145 1.65 -7.69 1.81
N GLY A 146 2.78 -7.93 2.49
CA GLY A 146 3.18 -9.25 2.99
C GLY A 146 2.18 -9.89 3.93
N CYS A 147 1.47 -9.09 4.75
CA CYS A 147 0.43 -9.61 5.67
C CYS A 147 -0.73 -10.32 4.98
N PHE A 148 -0.96 -10.03 3.70
CA PHE A 148 -2.08 -10.57 2.93
C PHE A 148 -1.60 -11.34 1.68
N PHE A 149 -0.29 -11.48 1.50
CA PHE A 149 0.30 -12.27 0.45
C PHE A 149 0.34 -13.76 0.87
N ASN A 150 0.00 -14.68 -0.05
CA ASN A 150 -0.07 -16.12 0.29
C ASN A 150 1.30 -16.81 0.39
N LYS A 151 2.40 -16.06 0.31
CA LYS A 151 3.79 -16.55 0.42
C LYS A 151 4.57 -15.64 1.36
N ASN A 152 5.76 -16.06 1.74
CA ASN A 152 6.66 -15.18 2.46
C ASN A 152 7.24 -14.13 1.51
N ILE A 153 7.42 -12.92 2.03
CA ILE A 153 8.16 -11.87 1.34
C ILE A 153 9.38 -11.51 2.17
N GLU A 154 10.45 -11.17 1.48
CA GLU A 154 11.63 -10.55 2.05
C GLU A 154 11.74 -9.16 1.45
N ILE A 155 12.08 -8.15 2.26
CA ILE A 155 12.21 -6.77 1.78
C ILE A 155 13.63 -6.31 2.08
N VAL A 156 14.41 -6.11 1.02
CA VAL A 156 15.72 -5.49 1.12
C VAL A 156 15.54 -4.01 1.42
N ASP A 157 16.05 -3.56 2.58
CA ASP A 157 15.91 -2.19 3.07
C ASP A 157 17.12 -1.78 3.91
N ASN A 158 17.32 -0.46 4.04
CA ASN A 158 18.37 0.15 4.86
C ASN A 158 17.78 0.92 6.05
N PHE A 159 16.78 0.35 6.70
CA PHE A 159 16.01 0.98 7.78
C PHE A 159 15.35 2.29 7.36
N SER A 160 14.87 2.36 6.11
CA SER A 160 14.30 3.59 5.53
C SER A 160 13.10 4.10 6.33
N TYR A 161 12.30 3.20 6.93
CA TYR A 161 11.14 3.56 7.77
C TYR A 161 11.48 4.53 8.90
N LYS A 162 12.71 4.51 9.45
CA LYS A 162 13.15 5.41 10.52
C LYS A 162 13.14 6.89 10.12
N LYS A 163 13.13 7.19 8.81
CA LYS A 163 13.05 8.57 8.29
C LYS A 163 11.74 9.28 8.66
N SER A 164 10.63 8.55 8.74
CA SER A 164 9.30 9.14 9.00
C SER A 164 8.57 8.54 10.19
N TYR A 165 8.87 7.29 10.55
CA TYR A 165 8.12 6.55 11.55
C TYR A 165 9.02 5.52 12.24
N GLU A 166 9.87 6.00 13.16
CA GLU A 166 10.82 5.17 13.90
C GLU A 166 10.17 3.96 14.61
N ASN A 167 8.96 4.15 15.15
CA ASN A 167 8.20 3.09 15.83
C ASN A 167 7.40 2.16 14.90
N PHE A 168 7.53 2.28 13.58
CA PHE A 168 6.71 1.53 12.62
C PHE A 168 6.72 0.02 12.88
N LEU A 169 7.88 -0.60 13.07
CA LEU A 169 7.99 -2.05 13.28
C LEU A 169 7.33 -2.48 14.59
N ASN A 170 7.49 -1.70 15.67
CA ASN A 170 6.85 -1.97 16.95
C ASN A 170 5.32 -1.96 16.81
N ASP A 171 4.79 -0.92 16.16
CA ASP A 171 3.36 -0.77 15.94
C ASP A 171 2.84 -1.86 14.99
N PHE A 172 3.57 -2.16 13.92
CA PHE A 172 3.24 -3.21 12.96
C PHE A 172 3.12 -4.59 13.64
N ILE A 173 4.11 -4.95 14.47
CA ILE A 173 4.10 -6.20 15.25
C ILE A 173 2.94 -6.19 16.26
N SER A 174 2.71 -5.08 16.96
CA SER A 174 1.61 -4.96 17.94
C SER A 174 0.22 -5.17 17.31
N LEU A 175 0.08 -4.84 16.03
CA LEU A 175 -1.15 -5.01 15.24
C LEU A 175 -1.28 -6.42 14.62
N GLY A 176 -0.32 -7.31 14.90
CA GLY A 176 -0.29 -8.70 14.45
C GLY A 176 0.55 -8.96 13.20
N GLY A 177 1.29 -7.95 12.72
CA GLY A 177 2.32 -8.14 11.70
C GLY A 177 3.40 -9.10 12.18
N LYS A 178 3.97 -9.88 11.26
CA LYS A 178 5.09 -10.78 11.53
C LYS A 178 6.26 -10.35 10.65
N ILE A 179 7.39 -10.08 11.29
CA ILE A 179 8.63 -9.71 10.61
C ILE A 179 9.79 -10.34 11.37
N GLU A 180 10.78 -10.78 10.62
CA GLU A 180 12.05 -11.30 11.13
C GLU A 180 13.14 -10.47 10.45
N GLU A 181 14.05 -9.92 11.24
CA GLU A 181 15.27 -9.32 10.70
C GLU A 181 16.25 -10.44 10.37
N ARG A 182 16.83 -10.39 9.17
CA ARG A 182 17.88 -11.31 8.74
C ARG A 182 19.11 -10.47 8.44
N ASP A 183 20.16 -10.71 9.20
CA ASP A 183 21.48 -10.21 8.86
C ASP A 183 22.00 -11.01 7.65
N GLU A 184 22.61 -10.32 6.68
CA GLU A 184 23.39 -10.95 5.61
C GLU A 184 24.67 -11.61 6.14
#